data_AF-A0A2H0WXY6-F1
#
_entry.id   AF-A0A2H0WXY6-F1
#
_cell.length_a   1.000
_cell.length_b   1.000
_cell.length_c   1.000
_cell.angle_alpha   90.00
_cell.angle_beta   90.00
_cell.angle_gamma   90.00
#
_symmetry.space_group_name_H-M   'P 1'
#
loop_
_entity.id
_entity.type
_entity.pdbx_description
1 polymer ?
#
loop_
_entity_poly.entity_id
_entity_poly.type
_entity_poly.pdbx_seq_one_letter_code
_entity_poly.pdbx_strand_id
1 'polypeptide(L)'
;MTINALTNSLPQKFISISFPRFNLRVLWVSGFLLTAGLVGFYIFQVTEITKAGFLLSTYENNLTRFSQEGKNLEINYSQVNSLVNLETVLLSLNYEKVGQVHYLRIPASTVVAK
;
A
#
# COMPACT_ATOMS: atom_id res chain seq x y z
N MET A 1 12.44 -66.41 -44.04
CA MET A 1 12.82 -65.27 -43.17
C MET A 1 12.01 -64.07 -43.63
N THR A 2 11.02 -63.69 -42.83
CA THR A 2 9.86 -62.87 -43.16
C THR A 2 10.16 -61.38 -43.04
N ILE A 3 10.13 -60.63 -44.15
CA ILE A 3 10.16 -59.15 -44.15
C ILE A 3 8.79 -58.55 -44.54
N ASN A 4 7.76 -59.39 -44.74
CA ASN A 4 6.44 -58.94 -45.20
C ASN A 4 5.50 -58.48 -44.07
N ALA A 5 6.00 -58.28 -42.84
CA ALA A 5 5.15 -58.07 -41.66
C ALA A 5 5.04 -56.60 -41.19
N LEU A 6 5.48 -55.61 -41.97
CA LEU A 6 5.45 -54.19 -41.56
C LEU A 6 4.70 -53.25 -42.50
N THR A 7 3.84 -53.78 -43.37
CA THR A 7 2.89 -52.97 -44.14
C THR A 7 1.45 -53.22 -43.67
N ASN A 8 1.24 -53.35 -42.36
CA ASN A 8 -0.09 -53.22 -41.78
C ASN A 8 -0.48 -51.74 -41.85
N SER A 9 -1.03 -51.39 -43.01
CA SER A 9 -2.16 -50.47 -43.18
C SER A 9 -2.60 -49.77 -41.89
N LEU A 10 -1.96 -48.64 -41.58
CA LEU A 10 -2.63 -47.61 -40.80
C LEU A 10 -3.81 -47.13 -41.65
N PRO A 11 -5.07 -47.27 -41.19
CA PRO A 11 -6.17 -46.58 -41.83
C PRO A 11 -5.98 -45.09 -41.50
N GLN A 12 -5.25 -44.37 -42.34
CA GLN A 12 -5.28 -42.92 -42.32
C GLN A 12 -6.67 -42.48 -42.76
N LYS A 13 -7.59 -42.47 -41.80
CA LYS A 13 -8.88 -41.80 -41.90
C LYS A 13 -8.58 -40.29 -41.85
N PHE A 14 -8.14 -39.75 -42.97
CA PHE A 14 -8.06 -38.31 -43.17
C PHE A 14 -9.47 -37.76 -43.00
N ILE A 15 -9.72 -37.11 -41.87
CA ILE A 15 -10.94 -36.34 -41.66
C ILE A 15 -10.91 -35.24 -42.70
N SER A 16 -11.72 -35.38 -43.74
CA SER A 16 -12.02 -34.30 -44.68
C SER A 16 -12.74 -33.20 -43.90
N ILE A 17 -11.96 -32.26 -43.36
CA ILE A 17 -12.51 -31.05 -42.77
C ILE A 17 -12.91 -30.17 -43.97
N SER A 18 -14.18 -30.24 -44.32
CA SER A 18 -14.82 -29.30 -45.22
C SER A 18 -14.75 -27.91 -44.58
N PHE A 19 -13.84 -27.05 -45.06
CA PHE A 19 -13.80 -25.65 -44.66
C PHE A 19 -15.06 -24.94 -45.17
N PRO A 20 -15.89 -24.34 -44.30
CA PRO A 20 -17.05 -23.59 -44.75
C PRO A 20 -16.57 -22.41 -45.60
N ARG A 21 -17.27 -22.11 -46.70
CA ARG A 21 -16.99 -20.93 -47.52
C ARG A 21 -17.38 -19.67 -46.74
N PHE A 22 -16.48 -19.22 -45.87
CA PHE A 22 -16.68 -18.00 -45.09
C PHE A 22 -16.47 -16.77 -45.96
N ASN A 23 -17.36 -15.80 -45.80
CA ASN A 23 -17.22 -14.50 -46.43
C ASN A 23 -16.14 -13.70 -45.69
N LEU A 24 -14.99 -13.47 -46.31
CA LEU A 24 -13.87 -12.70 -45.73
C LEU A 24 -14.34 -11.34 -45.19
N ARG A 25 -15.30 -10.69 -45.85
CA ARG A 25 -15.83 -9.38 -45.39
C ARG A 25 -16.47 -9.47 -44.01
N VAL A 26 -17.19 -10.56 -43.72
CA VAL A 26 -17.83 -10.78 -42.41
C VAL A 26 -16.77 -11.05 -41.34
N LEU A 27 -15.70 -11.79 -41.69
CA LEU A 27 -14.59 -12.06 -40.77
C LEU A 27 -13.85 -10.78 -40.39
N TRP A 28 -13.60 -9.89 -41.36
CA TRP A 28 -12.98 -8.58 -41.10
C TRP A 28 -13.85 -7.68 -40.21
N VAL A 29 -15.15 -7.58 -40.49
CA VAL A 29 -16.08 -6.78 -39.68
C VAL A 29 -16.21 -7.35 -38.26
N SER A 30 -16.32 -8.68 -38.15
CA SER A 30 -16.34 -9.39 -36.86
C SER A 30 -15.06 -9.15 -36.07
N GLY A 31 -13.89 -9.22 -36.72
CA GLY A 31 -12.61 -8.98 -36.09
C GLY A 31 -12.51 -7.54 -35.57
N PHE A 32 -12.89 -6.56 -36.39
CA PHE A 32 -12.87 -5.15 -35.99
C PHE A 32 -13.81 -4.87 -34.82
N LEU A 33 -15.02 -5.44 -34.84
CA LEU A 33 -15.99 -5.30 -33.75
C LEU A 33 -15.48 -5.93 -32.45
N LEU A 34 -14.85 -7.11 -32.54
CA LEU A 34 -14.24 -7.78 -31.40
C LEU A 34 -13.10 -6.94 -30.81
N THR A 35 -12.20 -6.41 -31.65
CA THR A 35 -11.11 -5.54 -31.19
C THR A 35 -11.63 -4.28 -30.53
N ALA A 36 -12.63 -3.61 -31.11
CA ALA A 36 -13.25 -2.42 -30.53
C ALA A 36 -13.89 -2.72 -29.15
N GLY A 37 -14.59 -3.85 -29.02
CA GLY A 37 -15.15 -4.30 -27.75
C GLY A 37 -14.07 -4.57 -26.69
N LEU A 38 -12.96 -5.22 -27.07
CA LEU A 38 -11.83 -5.47 -26.18
C LEU A 38 -11.19 -4.17 -25.69
N VAL A 39 -11.04 -3.16 -26.54
CA VAL A 39 -10.48 -1.86 -26.15
C VAL A 39 -11.39 -1.16 -25.13
N GLY A 40 -12.70 -1.16 -25.34
CA GLY A 40 -13.65 -0.60 -24.37
C GLY A 40 -13.61 -1.33 -23.03
N PHE A 41 -13.59 -2.67 -23.06
CA PHE A 41 -13.49 -3.50 -21.85
C PHE A 41 -12.16 -3.30 -21.12
N TYR A 42 -11.06 -3.10 -21.84
CA TYR A 42 -9.75 -2.81 -21.27
C TYR A 42 -9.74 -1.49 -20.49
N ILE A 43 -10.33 -0.43 -21.06
CA ILE A 43 -10.43 0.87 -20.37
C ILE A 43 -11.24 0.74 -19.07
N PHE A 44 -12.33 -0.02 -19.10
CA PHE A 44 -13.15 -0.28 -17.91
C PHE A 44 -12.36 -1.06 -16.84
N GLN A 45 -11.66 -2.13 -17.23
CA GLN A 45 -10.82 -2.91 -16.30
C GLN A 45 -9.72 -2.05 -15.68
N VAL A 46 -9.01 -1.25 -16.48
CA VAL A 46 -7.96 -0.35 -15.97
C VAL A 46 -8.55 0.67 -15.00
N THR A 47 -9.73 1.21 -15.29
CA THR A 47 -10.39 2.18 -14.39
C THR A 47 -10.78 1.55 -13.05
N GLU A 48 -11.32 0.33 -13.04
CA GLU A 48 -11.68 -0.38 -11.82
C GLU A 48 -10.44 -0.81 -11.01
N ILE A 49 -9.39 -1.32 -11.67
CA ILE A 49 -8.12 -1.67 -11.02
C ILE A 49 -7.47 -0.42 -10.42
N THR A 50 -7.54 0.71 -11.13
CA THR A 50 -7.00 1.99 -10.64
C THR A 50 -7.79 2.47 -9.43
N LYS A 51 -9.13 2.41 -9.45
CA LYS A 51 -9.95 2.73 -8.26
C LYS A 51 -9.63 1.83 -7.08
N ALA A 52 -9.50 0.52 -7.29
CA ALA A 52 -9.13 -0.41 -6.23
C ALA A 52 -7.75 -0.09 -5.64
N GLY A 53 -6.77 0.25 -6.48
CA GLY A 53 -5.44 0.68 -6.04
C GLY A 53 -5.45 2.01 -5.28
N PHE A 54 -6.21 2.99 -5.75
CA PHE A 54 -6.37 4.29 -5.06
C PHE A 54 -7.10 4.16 -3.73
N LEU A 55 -8.15 3.34 -3.66
CA LEU A 55 -8.85 3.06 -2.40
C LEU A 55 -7.92 2.37 -1.40
N LEU A 56 -7.11 1.41 -1.84
CA LEU A 56 -6.15 0.72 -0.99
C LEU A 56 -5.07 1.68 -0.44
N SER A 57 -4.47 2.49 -1.31
CA SER A 57 -3.46 3.49 -0.91
C SER A 57 -4.05 4.55 0.04
N THR A 58 -5.29 4.96 -0.19
CA THR A 58 -5.98 5.89 0.71
C THR A 58 -6.23 5.26 2.07
N TYR A 59 -6.62 3.98 2.11
CA TYR A 59 -6.85 3.26 3.35
C TYR A 59 -5.54 3.05 4.14
N GLU A 60 -4.44 2.71 3.47
CA GLU A 60 -3.10 2.60 4.08
C GLU A 60 -2.61 3.93 4.66
N ASN A 61 -2.79 5.04 3.94
CA ASN A 61 -2.45 6.37 4.44
C ASN A 61 -3.29 6.74 5.67
N ASN A 62 -4.59 6.45 5.63
CA ASN A 62 -5.47 6.71 6.77
C ASN A 62 -5.09 5.84 7.99
N LEU A 63 -4.76 4.57 7.80
CA LEU A 63 -4.28 3.69 8.88
C LEU A 63 -2.98 4.20 9.49
N THR A 64 -2.04 4.63 8.64
CA THR A 64 -0.75 5.14 9.09
C THR A 64 -0.94 6.43 9.88
N ARG A 65 -1.81 7.34 9.41
CA ARG A 65 -2.14 8.58 10.12
C ARG A 65 -2.80 8.31 11.47
N PHE A 66 -3.76 7.38 11.52
CA PHE A 66 -4.43 6.99 12.77
C PHE A 66 -3.45 6.36 13.78
N SER A 67 -2.51 5.54 13.31
CA SER A 67 -1.44 4.97 14.14
C SER A 67 -0.49 6.04 14.68
N GLN A 68 -0.14 7.03 13.86
CA GLN A 68 0.68 8.17 14.27
C GLN A 68 -0.03 9.06 15.31
N GLU A 69 -1.31 9.35 15.08
CA GLU A 69 -2.17 10.10 16.02
C GLU A 69 -2.30 9.35 17.36
N GLY A 70 -2.49 8.03 17.34
CA GLY A 70 -2.54 7.19 18.53
C GLY A 70 -1.23 7.21 19.33
N LYS A 71 -0.08 7.07 18.67
CA LYS A 71 1.24 7.16 19.32
C LYS A 71 1.50 8.54 19.91
N ASN A 72 1.14 9.60 19.19
CA ASN A 72 1.26 10.96 19.71
C ASN A 72 0.37 11.15 20.94
N LEU A 73 -0.85 10.61 20.93
CA LEU A 73 -1.75 10.70 22.07
C LEU A 73 -1.20 9.95 23.29
N GLU A 74 -0.62 8.76 23.10
CA GLU A 74 0.04 7.97 24.15
C GLU A 74 1.25 8.71 24.75
N ILE A 75 2.09 9.33 23.91
CA ILE A 75 3.23 10.14 24.36
C ILE A 75 2.75 11.35 25.16
N ASN A 76 1.76 12.10 24.65
CA ASN A 76 1.19 13.24 25.36
C ASN A 76 0.57 12.82 26.70
N TYR A 77 -0.16 11.70 26.73
CA TYR A 77 -0.73 11.16 27.96
C TYR A 77 0.34 10.79 28.98
N SER A 78 1.41 10.09 28.55
CA SER A 78 2.55 9.74 29.41
C SER A 78 3.26 10.99 29.96
N GLN A 79 3.46 12.01 29.12
CA GLN A 79 4.07 13.28 29.53
C GLN A 79 3.21 14.03 30.54
N VAL A 80 1.90 14.15 30.30
CA VAL A 80 0.95 14.78 31.23
C VAL A 80 0.92 14.02 32.55
N ASN A 81 0.85 12.68 32.50
CA ASN A 81 0.78 11.86 33.71
C ASN A 81 2.09 11.92 34.53
N SER A 82 3.25 12.00 33.86
CA SER A 82 4.55 12.20 34.51
C SER A 82 4.65 13.56 35.20
N LEU A 83 4.16 14.63 34.54
CA LEU A 83 4.12 15.98 35.11
C LEU A 83 3.18 16.08 36.31
N VAL A 84 1.98 15.48 36.20
CA VAL A 84 1.02 15.42 37.32
C VAL A 84 1.59 14.62 38.49
N ASN A 85 2.30 13.52 38.22
CA ASN A 85 2.96 12.74 39.26
C ASN A 85 4.09 13.52 39.95
N LEU A 86 4.88 14.29 39.19
CA LEU A 86 5.91 15.17 39.74
C LEU A 86 5.31 16.27 40.63
N GLU A 87 4.24 16.93 40.19
CA GLU A 87 3.54 17.94 41.00
C GLU A 87 3.00 17.33 42.29
N THR A 88 2.46 16.11 42.24
CA THR A 88 1.95 15.40 43.41
C THR A 88 3.08 15.05 44.41
N VAL A 89 4.25 14.64 43.92
CA VAL A 89 5.43 14.36 44.75
C VAL A 89 6.02 15.65 45.35
N LEU A 90 6.03 16.75 44.59
CA LEU A 90 6.51 18.04 45.09
C LEU A 90 5.59 18.60 46.19
N LEU A 91 4.27 18.45 46.03
CA LEU A 91 3.28 18.83 47.06
C LEU A 91 3.40 17.96 48.32
N SER A 92 3.62 16.64 48.19
CA SER A 92 3.80 15.75 49.36
C SER A 92 5.08 16.04 50.15
N LEU A 93 6.10 16.58 49.47
CA LEU A 93 7.35 17.05 50.07
C LEU A 93 7.28 18.51 50.59
N ASN A 94 6.10 19.14 50.61
CA ASN A 94 5.88 20.53 51.03
C ASN A 94 6.64 21.58 50.21
N TYR A 95 6.97 21.30 48.95
CA TYR A 95 7.54 22.30 48.05
C TYR A 95 6.44 23.22 47.50
N GLU A 96 6.62 24.53 47.63
CA GLU A 96 5.71 25.56 47.12
C GLU A 96 6.20 26.07 45.74
N LYS A 97 5.27 26.31 44.82
CA LYS A 97 5.56 26.76 43.45
C LYS A 97 6.04 28.22 43.46
N VAL A 98 7.35 28.44 43.36
CA VAL A 98 7.93 29.79 43.30
C VAL A 98 7.69 30.45 41.93
N GLY A 99 7.09 31.64 41.94
CA GLY A 99 6.54 32.32 40.75
C GLY A 99 7.55 32.84 39.71
N GLN A 100 8.85 32.86 40.01
CA GLN A 100 9.93 33.20 39.07
C GLN A 100 11.29 32.93 39.72
N VAL A 101 12.09 32.03 39.16
CA VAL A 101 13.47 31.79 39.60
C VAL A 101 14.40 32.74 38.85
N HIS A 102 14.86 33.80 39.51
CA HIS A 102 15.82 34.73 38.94
C HIS A 102 17.24 34.17 39.13
N TYR A 103 17.81 33.59 38.07
CA TYR A 103 19.18 33.08 38.11
C TYR A 103 20.17 34.25 38.01
N LEU A 104 20.82 34.59 39.13
CA LEU A 104 21.96 35.49 39.13
C LEU A 104 23.15 34.78 38.47
N ARG A 105 23.43 35.11 37.21
CA ARG A 105 24.60 34.62 36.49
C ARG A 105 25.85 35.35 36.99
N ILE A 106 26.63 34.70 37.85
CA ILE A 106 27.93 35.22 38.32
C ILE A 106 28.96 34.90 37.22
N PRO A 107 29.55 35.89 36.54
CA PRO A 107 30.64 35.62 35.60
C PRO A 107 31.88 35.15 36.38
N ALA A 108 32.33 33.95 36.07
CA ALA A 108 33.50 33.32 36.66
C ALA A 108 34.79 33.98 36.16
N SER A 109 35.16 35.16 36.68
CA SER A 109 36.51 35.69 36.49
C SER A 109 36.84 36.84 37.44
N THR A 110 36.93 36.58 38.74
CA THR A 110 37.92 37.26 39.60
C THR A 110 38.02 36.57 40.96
N VAL A 111 38.76 35.46 41.00
CA VAL A 111 39.54 35.10 42.19
C VAL A 111 40.68 36.13 42.25
N VAL A 112 40.46 37.25 42.94
CA VAL A 112 41.55 38.11 43.40
C VAL A 112 42.03 37.53 44.72
N ALA A 113 43.02 36.64 44.64
CA ALA A 113 43.84 36.32 45.79
C ALA A 113 44.74 37.54 46.06
N LYS A 114 44.57 38.16 47.23
CA LYS A 114 45.51 39.11 47.82
C LYS A 114 46.35 38.37 48.85
#